data_AF-A0A6N2LSL7-F1
#
_entry.id   AF-A0A6N2LSL7-F1
#
_cell.length_a   1.000
_cell.length_b   1.000
_cell.length_c   1.000
_cell.angle_alpha   90.00
_cell.angle_beta   90.00
_cell.angle_gamma   90.00
#
_symmetry.space_group_name_H-M   'P 1'
#
loop_
_entity.id
_entity.type
_entity.pdbx_description
1 polymer ?
#
loop_
_entity_poly.entity_id
_entity_poly.type
_entity_poly.pdbx_seq_one_letter_code
_entity_poly.pdbx_strand_id
1 'polypeptide(L)'
;MKEEDVNRCQIQEWYPKFKTVSIRTVIHELPESFVKYLIDDSGPFLLPLSISGEDALPNRIHNPIDEEDYQVSEGSGDESEQPPLPPSFPELELNIKESINTLGGAVFPKLNWSAPKDSAWISTSGTLRCTSFSEIALLLRSSDSLVHDLCHAYDSCIDKTLSRPLVSFLHFASGIRLSCQRWNFVALFGASS
;
A
#
# COMPACT_ATOMS: atom_id res chain seq x y z
N MET A 1 -11.69 3.40 23.54
CA MET A 1 -12.02 2.33 22.57
C MET A 1 -11.38 1.05 23.09
N LYS A 2 -11.99 -0.12 22.89
CA LYS A 2 -11.33 -1.40 23.24
C LYS A 2 -10.59 -1.97 22.02
N GLU A 3 -9.54 -2.75 22.22
CA GLU A 3 -8.82 -3.44 21.13
C GLU A 3 -9.78 -4.31 20.28
N GLU A 4 -10.73 -4.97 20.94
CA GLU A 4 -11.75 -5.77 20.26
C GLU A 4 -12.62 -4.94 19.29
N ASP A 5 -12.93 -3.69 19.64
CA ASP A 5 -13.71 -2.79 18.77
C ASP A 5 -12.92 -2.46 17.49
N VAL A 6 -11.60 -2.25 17.62
CA VAL A 6 -10.69 -2.01 16.48
C VAL A 6 -10.60 -3.24 15.59
N ASN A 7 -10.46 -4.43 16.19
CA ASN A 7 -10.37 -5.70 15.47
C ASN A 7 -11.63 -6.00 14.65
N ARG A 8 -12.82 -5.77 15.22
CA ARG A 8 -14.10 -5.96 14.49
C ARG A 8 -14.26 -5.03 13.29
N CYS A 9 -13.52 -3.92 13.23
CA CYS A 9 -13.53 -2.99 12.11
C CYS A 9 -12.55 -3.37 10.98
N GLN A 10 -11.76 -4.44 11.14
CA GLN A 10 -10.91 -4.97 10.09
C GLN A 10 -11.76 -5.51 8.93
N ILE A 11 -11.35 -5.24 7.70
CA ILE A 11 -12.13 -5.63 6.51
C ILE A 11 -12.34 -7.14 6.36
N GLN A 12 -11.39 -7.99 6.79
CA GLN A 12 -11.58 -9.43 6.84
C GLN A 12 -12.73 -9.89 7.77
N GLU A 13 -13.05 -9.12 8.81
CA GLU A 13 -14.11 -9.47 9.78
C GLU A 13 -15.52 -9.15 9.26
N TRP A 14 -15.66 -8.01 8.57
CA TRP A 14 -16.97 -7.54 8.09
C TRP A 14 -17.23 -7.89 6.61
N TYR A 15 -16.20 -8.01 5.77
CA TYR A 15 -16.37 -8.26 4.33
C TYR A 15 -17.15 -9.55 4.03
N PRO A 16 -16.89 -10.70 4.67
CA PRO A 16 -17.66 -11.92 4.41
C PRO A 16 -19.16 -11.75 4.68
N LYS A 17 -19.53 -10.94 5.68
CA LYS A 17 -20.92 -10.68 6.08
C LYS A 17 -21.63 -9.74 5.10
N PHE A 18 -20.91 -8.76 4.55
CA PHE A 18 -21.46 -7.73 3.66
C PHE A 18 -21.03 -7.89 2.20
N LYS A 19 -20.55 -9.07 1.81
CA LYS A 19 -20.01 -9.33 0.46
C LYS A 19 -20.98 -9.00 -0.68
N THR A 20 -22.27 -9.21 -0.46
CA THR A 20 -23.33 -8.97 -1.46
C THR A 20 -23.65 -7.49 -1.67
N VAL A 21 -23.34 -6.64 -0.69
CA VAL A 21 -23.64 -5.19 -0.68
C VAL A 21 -22.38 -4.33 -0.70
N SER A 22 -21.22 -4.94 -0.90
CA SER A 22 -19.91 -4.28 -0.93
C SER A 22 -19.20 -4.52 -2.25
N ILE A 23 -18.14 -3.74 -2.50
CA ILE A 23 -17.33 -3.86 -3.71
C ILE A 23 -16.58 -5.19 -3.67
N ARG A 24 -16.52 -5.88 -4.82
CA ARG A 24 -15.77 -7.13 -4.94
C ARG A 24 -14.31 -6.91 -4.53
N THR A 25 -13.87 -7.66 -3.53
CA THR A 25 -12.58 -7.50 -2.86
C THR A 25 -11.86 -8.85 -2.77
N VAL A 26 -10.56 -8.86 -3.05
CA VAL A 26 -9.65 -9.98 -2.81
C VAL A 26 -8.71 -9.60 -1.67
N ILE A 27 -8.46 -10.55 -0.77
CA ILE A 27 -7.68 -10.35 0.45
C ILE A 27 -6.42 -11.19 0.36
N HIS A 28 -5.26 -10.58 0.64
CA HIS A 28 -3.96 -11.24 0.72
C HIS A 28 -3.34 -11.01 2.08
N GLU A 29 -2.74 -12.04 2.65
CA GLU A 29 -1.84 -11.88 3.78
C GLU A 29 -0.54 -11.22 3.30
N LEU A 30 -0.08 -10.20 4.02
CA LEU A 30 1.16 -9.51 3.68
C LEU A 30 2.35 -10.24 4.27
N PRO A 31 3.38 -10.57 3.46
CA PRO A 31 4.64 -11.08 3.98
C PRO A 31 5.28 -10.08 4.95
N GLU A 32 5.80 -10.57 6.08
CA GLU A 32 6.49 -9.71 7.08
C GLU A 32 7.67 -8.95 6.47
N SER A 33 8.32 -9.50 5.43
CA SER A 33 9.38 -8.81 4.68
C SER A 33 8.86 -7.56 3.96
N PHE A 34 7.64 -7.61 3.40
CA PHE A 34 7.00 -6.47 2.76
C PHE A 34 6.49 -5.47 3.80
N VAL A 35 5.95 -5.94 4.94
CA VAL A 35 5.56 -5.07 6.05
C VAL A 35 6.75 -4.26 6.57
N LYS A 36 7.90 -4.92 6.79
CA LYS A 36 9.15 -4.23 7.17
C LYS A 36 9.58 -3.20 6.14
N TYR A 37 9.48 -3.53 4.86
CA TYR A 37 9.75 -2.59 3.77
C TYR A 37 8.84 -1.35 3.79
N LEU A 38 7.55 -1.50 4.13
CA LEU A 38 6.62 -0.38 4.22
C LEU A 38 6.89 0.54 5.42
N ILE A 39 7.41 0.00 6.52
CA ILE A 39 7.66 0.73 7.77
C ILE A 39 9.08 1.33 7.80
N ASP A 40 10.01 0.80 6.99
CA ASP A 40 11.39 1.26 6.98
C ASP A 40 11.55 2.64 6.34
N ASP A 41 11.79 3.63 7.19
CA ASP A 41 12.08 5.02 6.86
C ASP A 41 13.59 5.35 7.00
N SER A 42 14.43 4.36 7.33
CA SER A 42 15.85 4.58 7.62
C SER A 42 16.70 4.74 6.37
N GLY A 43 16.22 4.20 5.23
CA GLY A 43 16.93 4.13 3.97
C GLY A 43 16.29 4.96 2.86
N PRO A 44 16.94 5.04 1.68
CA PRO A 44 16.38 5.74 0.54
C PRO A 44 15.04 5.14 0.09
N PHE A 45 14.20 5.99 -0.49
CA PHE A 45 12.95 5.57 -1.12
C PHE A 45 13.25 4.77 -2.40
N LEU A 46 13.17 3.43 -2.29
CA LEU A 46 13.42 2.49 -3.38
C LEU A 46 12.17 1.67 -3.66
N LEU A 47 11.68 1.69 -4.90
CA LEU A 47 10.59 0.82 -5.31
C LEU A 47 11.10 -0.62 -5.49
N PRO A 48 10.26 -1.64 -5.24
CA PRO A 48 10.69 -3.01 -5.43
C PRO A 48 10.92 -3.30 -6.91
N LEU A 49 11.93 -4.11 -7.22
CA LEU A 49 12.17 -4.58 -8.58
C LEU A 49 11.01 -5.49 -9.01
N SER A 50 10.32 -5.11 -10.09
CA SER A 50 9.29 -5.92 -10.71
C SER A 50 9.92 -7.06 -11.52
N ILE A 51 9.44 -8.29 -11.31
CA ILE A 51 9.85 -9.44 -12.14
C ILE A 51 9.35 -9.35 -13.59
N SER A 52 8.39 -8.46 -13.89
CA SER A 52 7.92 -8.21 -15.26
C SER A 52 8.49 -6.94 -15.89
N GLY A 53 9.39 -6.23 -15.18
CA GLY A 53 9.94 -4.96 -15.65
C GLY A 53 8.91 -3.84 -15.72
N GLU A 54 7.85 -3.91 -14.91
CA GLU A 54 6.85 -2.84 -14.81
C GLU A 54 7.34 -1.76 -13.84
N ASP A 55 7.39 -0.51 -14.30
CA ASP A 55 7.71 0.63 -13.47
C ASP A 55 6.46 1.43 -13.11
N ALA A 56 6.39 1.90 -11.87
CA ALA A 56 5.29 2.73 -11.38
C ALA A 56 5.32 4.15 -11.94
N LEU A 57 6.52 4.62 -12.30
CA LEU A 57 6.79 5.97 -12.78
C LEU A 57 7.02 5.92 -14.30
N PRO A 58 6.57 6.94 -15.05
CA PRO A 58 6.84 6.99 -16.48
C PRO A 58 8.35 7.00 -16.71
N ASN A 59 8.79 6.26 -17.73
CA ASN A 59 10.17 6.29 -18.19
C ASN A 59 10.60 7.75 -18.39
N ARG A 60 11.59 8.20 -17.61
CA ARG A 60 12.26 9.47 -17.92
C ARG A 60 12.77 9.35 -19.34
N ILE A 61 12.34 10.26 -20.22
CA ILE A 61 12.91 10.38 -21.56
C ILE A 61 14.40 10.62 -21.33
N HIS A 62 15.22 9.62 -21.64
CA HIS A 62 16.67 9.77 -21.62
C HIS A 62 16.98 10.68 -22.80
N ASN A 63 17.14 11.98 -22.53
CA ASN A 63 17.50 12.95 -23.55
C ASN A 63 19.04 12.90 -23.65
N PRO A 64 19.63 12.33 -24.72
CA PRO A 64 21.08 12.17 -24.83
C PRO A 64 21.85 13.50 -25.02
N ILE A 65 21.19 14.64 -24.82
CA ILE A 65 21.70 15.99 -25.10
C ILE A 65 22.08 16.72 -23.79
N ASP A 66 21.64 16.26 -22.62
CA ASP A 66 21.88 16.93 -21.32
C ASP A 66 22.99 16.27 -20.46
N GLU A 67 23.85 15.43 -21.03
CA GLU A 67 24.97 14.82 -20.27
C GLU A 67 26.11 15.80 -19.98
N GLU A 68 26.12 17.00 -20.56
CA GLU A 68 27.24 17.95 -20.40
C GLU A 68 27.08 18.97 -19.26
N ASP A 69 25.87 19.18 -18.71
CA ASP A 69 25.62 20.31 -17.79
C ASP A 69 25.44 19.94 -16.30
N TYR A 70 25.60 18.67 -15.95
CA TYR A 70 25.62 18.20 -14.55
C TYR A 70 26.77 17.22 -14.28
N GLN A 71 28.00 17.57 -14.67
CA GLN A 71 29.17 16.96 -14.03
C GLN A 71 29.38 17.60 -12.66
N VAL A 72 28.69 17.06 -11.64
CA VAL A 72 29.13 17.24 -10.26
C VAL A 72 30.46 16.51 -10.14
N SER A 73 31.54 17.27 -10.15
CA SER A 73 32.90 16.77 -9.86
C SER A 73 32.86 15.99 -8.54
N GLU A 74 32.86 14.66 -8.62
CA GLU A 74 33.06 13.80 -7.45
C GLU A 74 34.44 14.12 -6.88
N GLY A 75 34.43 14.83 -5.75
CA GLY A 75 35.59 14.99 -4.91
C GLY A 75 36.01 13.63 -4.38
N SER A 76 37.12 13.12 -4.88
CA SER A 76 37.84 11.95 -4.41
C SER A 76 37.89 11.89 -2.87
N GLY A 77 37.19 10.92 -2.27
CA GLY A 77 37.19 10.64 -0.85
C GLY A 77 36.60 9.27 -0.51
N ASP A 78 37.42 8.24 -0.65
CA ASP A 78 37.53 6.98 0.13
C ASP A 78 36.29 6.12 0.49
N GLU A 79 36.38 4.85 0.06
CA GLU A 79 35.74 3.59 0.55
C GLU A 79 34.20 3.40 0.55
N SER A 80 33.71 2.82 -0.55
CA SER A 80 32.79 1.65 -0.59
C SER A 80 31.49 1.64 0.22
N GLU A 81 30.51 2.45 -0.17
CA GLU A 81 29.09 2.12 0.06
C GLU A 81 28.44 1.88 -1.30
N GLN A 82 28.30 0.61 -1.72
CA GLN A 82 27.45 0.31 -2.87
C GLN A 82 26.03 0.81 -2.56
N PRO A 83 25.36 1.53 -3.47
CA PRO A 83 24.00 1.96 -3.24
C PRO A 83 23.11 0.75 -2.90
N PRO A 84 22.25 0.85 -1.88
CA PRO A 84 21.46 -0.28 -1.42
C PRO A 84 20.60 -0.82 -2.57
N LEU A 85 20.65 -2.14 -2.77
CA LEU A 85 19.88 -2.79 -3.81
C LEU A 85 18.37 -2.69 -3.51
N PRO A 86 17.53 -2.40 -4.51
CA PRO A 86 16.10 -2.37 -4.29
C PRO A 86 15.58 -3.78 -3.93
N PRO A 87 14.59 -3.87 -3.03
CA PRO A 87 14.03 -5.16 -2.64
C PRO A 87 13.23 -5.79 -3.78
N SER A 88 12.93 -7.08 -3.67
CA SER A 88 12.03 -7.78 -4.61
C SER A 88 11.09 -8.71 -3.87
N PHE A 89 9.85 -8.84 -4.37
CA PHE A 89 8.79 -9.63 -3.74
C PHE A 89 8.06 -10.48 -4.79
N PRO A 90 8.73 -11.45 -5.43
CA PRO A 90 8.21 -12.15 -6.61
C PRO A 90 6.89 -12.89 -6.36
N GLU A 91 6.76 -13.56 -5.20
CA GLU A 91 5.54 -14.29 -4.85
C GLU A 91 4.35 -13.34 -4.63
N LEU A 92 4.58 -12.26 -3.89
CA LEU A 92 3.56 -11.23 -3.66
C LEU A 92 3.14 -10.56 -4.98
N GLU A 93 4.11 -10.25 -5.84
CA GLU A 93 3.86 -9.64 -7.15
C GLU A 93 2.97 -10.52 -8.03
N LEU A 94 3.22 -11.84 -8.07
CA LEU A 94 2.40 -12.79 -8.83
C LEU A 94 0.96 -12.85 -8.31
N ASN A 95 0.78 -12.98 -6.98
CA ASN A 95 -0.53 -13.04 -6.35
C ASN A 95 -1.34 -11.75 -6.60
N ILE A 96 -0.67 -10.61 -6.56
CA ILE A 96 -1.27 -9.29 -6.85
C ILE A 96 -1.67 -9.20 -8.32
N LYS A 97 -0.81 -9.61 -9.26
CA LYS A 97 -1.12 -9.60 -10.70
C LYS A 97 -2.33 -10.46 -11.03
N GLU A 98 -2.42 -11.67 -10.48
CA GLU A 98 -3.60 -12.53 -10.65
C GLU A 98 -4.88 -11.86 -10.12
N SER A 99 -4.77 -11.17 -8.98
CA SER A 99 -5.90 -10.45 -8.38
C SER A 99 -6.35 -9.26 -9.19
N ILE A 100 -5.42 -8.48 -9.73
CA ILE A 100 -5.71 -7.38 -10.66
C ILE A 100 -6.48 -7.90 -11.87
N ASN A 101 -6.01 -8.99 -12.48
CA ASN A 101 -6.69 -9.62 -13.62
C ASN A 101 -8.10 -10.10 -13.25
N THR A 102 -8.24 -10.77 -12.11
CA THR A 102 -9.53 -11.29 -11.61
C THR A 102 -10.55 -10.17 -11.30
N LEU A 103 -10.07 -9.00 -10.92
CA LEU A 103 -10.88 -7.82 -10.55
C LEU A 103 -11.14 -6.88 -11.73
N GLY A 104 -10.73 -7.24 -12.95
CA GLY A 104 -11.03 -6.48 -14.18
C GLY A 104 -9.92 -5.51 -14.60
N GLY A 105 -8.67 -5.78 -14.23
CA GLY A 105 -7.48 -5.07 -14.72
C GLY A 105 -7.16 -3.76 -14.01
N ALA A 106 -8.00 -3.31 -13.07
CA ALA A 106 -7.73 -2.15 -12.24
C ALA A 106 -8.30 -2.33 -10.84
N VAL A 107 -7.52 -1.96 -9.84
CA VAL A 107 -7.85 -2.13 -8.42
C VAL A 107 -7.55 -0.87 -7.64
N PHE A 108 -8.00 -0.80 -6.39
CA PHE A 108 -7.43 0.13 -5.41
C PHE A 108 -6.95 -0.65 -4.18
N PRO A 109 -5.74 -0.38 -3.68
CA PRO A 109 -5.20 -1.07 -2.51
C PRO A 109 -5.68 -0.45 -1.19
N LYS A 110 -5.83 -1.28 -0.16
CA LYS A 110 -6.17 -0.87 1.22
C LYS A 110 -5.63 -1.90 2.22
N LEU A 111 -5.21 -1.47 3.41
CA LEU A 111 -4.87 -2.37 4.52
C LEU A 111 -6.12 -2.73 5.36
N ASN A 112 -5.90 -3.30 6.54
CA ASN A 112 -6.95 -3.73 7.47
C ASN A 112 -8.01 -2.63 7.74
N TRP A 113 -7.62 -1.37 7.88
CA TRP A 113 -8.54 -0.28 8.25
C TRP A 113 -8.55 0.87 7.23
N SER A 114 -7.39 1.25 6.71
CA SER A 114 -7.20 2.49 5.95
C SER A 114 -6.81 2.24 4.50
N ALA A 115 -7.26 3.13 3.62
CA ALA A 115 -6.80 3.21 2.24
C ALA A 115 -5.79 4.37 2.13
N PRO A 116 -4.80 4.30 1.23
CA PRO A 116 -3.69 5.27 1.13
C PRO A 116 -4.10 6.58 0.43
N LYS A 117 -5.16 7.23 0.93
CA LYS A 117 -5.76 8.43 0.30
C LYS A 117 -4.83 9.63 0.35
N ASP A 118 -4.02 9.71 1.39
CA ASP A 118 -2.98 10.71 1.63
C ASP A 118 -1.79 10.59 0.67
N SER A 119 -1.59 9.44 0.00
CA SER A 119 -0.53 9.26 -0.98
C SER A 119 -1.01 9.34 -2.44
N ALA A 120 -2.29 9.68 -2.69
CA ALA A 120 -2.82 9.78 -4.05
C ALA A 120 -2.03 10.77 -4.96
N TRP A 121 -1.33 11.73 -4.36
CA TRP A 121 -0.51 12.73 -5.06
C TRP A 121 0.72 12.14 -5.75
N ILE A 122 1.24 10.98 -5.31
CA ILE A 122 2.42 10.36 -5.91
C ILE A 122 2.05 9.48 -7.13
N SER A 123 0.77 9.12 -7.26
CA SER A 123 0.26 8.37 -8.41
C SER A 123 0.34 9.21 -9.68
N THR A 124 0.77 8.60 -10.78
CA THR A 124 0.84 9.22 -12.11
C THR A 124 -0.52 9.74 -12.59
N SER A 125 -1.61 9.16 -12.10
CA SER A 125 -2.98 9.53 -12.42
C SER A 125 -3.62 10.49 -11.40
N GLY A 126 -2.95 10.77 -10.27
CA GLY A 126 -3.54 11.49 -9.14
C GLY A 126 -4.68 10.73 -8.46
N THR A 127 -4.77 9.40 -8.65
CA THR A 127 -5.83 8.55 -8.10
C THR A 127 -5.27 7.31 -7.42
N LEU A 128 -6.09 6.64 -6.60
CA LEU A 128 -5.76 5.35 -5.97
C LEU A 128 -5.92 4.14 -6.91
N ARG A 129 -6.18 4.38 -8.20
CA ARG A 129 -6.31 3.32 -9.18
C ARG A 129 -4.92 2.77 -9.51
N CYS A 130 -4.75 1.46 -9.35
CA CYS A 130 -3.55 0.74 -9.71
C CYS A 130 -3.85 -0.36 -10.73
N THR A 131 -2.88 -0.60 -11.59
CA THR A 131 -2.87 -1.62 -12.65
C THR A 131 -1.65 -2.52 -12.58
N SER A 132 -0.62 -2.16 -11.81
CA SER A 132 0.60 -2.96 -11.60
C SER A 132 0.96 -3.07 -10.11
N PHE A 133 1.82 -4.04 -9.78
CA PHE A 133 2.37 -4.19 -8.43
C PHE A 133 3.21 -2.96 -8.02
N SER A 134 3.99 -2.41 -8.95
CA SER A 134 4.85 -1.27 -8.69
C SER A 134 4.04 -0.02 -8.29
N GLU A 135 2.90 0.24 -8.93
CA GLU A 135 1.99 1.33 -8.54
C GLU A 135 1.40 1.13 -7.13
N ILE A 136 1.08 -0.12 -6.78
CA ILE A 136 0.60 -0.47 -5.45
C ILE A 136 1.70 -0.22 -4.41
N ALA A 137 2.90 -0.76 -4.63
CA ALA A 137 4.02 -0.59 -3.72
C ALA A 137 4.38 0.89 -3.50
N LEU A 138 4.35 1.69 -4.58
CA LEU A 138 4.52 3.14 -4.53
C LEU A 138 3.48 3.82 -3.62
N LEU A 139 2.19 3.58 -3.86
CA LEU A 139 1.13 4.18 -3.04
C LEU A 139 1.19 3.74 -1.57
N LEU A 140 1.45 2.45 -1.33
CA LEU A 140 1.49 1.90 0.03
C LEU A 140 2.65 2.48 0.82
N ARG A 141 3.85 2.56 0.21
CA ARG A 141 5.06 3.08 0.88
C ARG A 141 4.97 4.58 1.16
N SER A 142 4.24 5.33 0.35
CA SER A 142 4.13 6.78 0.51
C SER A 142 2.96 7.24 1.40
N SER A 143 2.30 6.34 2.14
CA SER A 143 1.08 6.64 2.93
C SER A 143 1.31 6.55 4.44
N ASP A 144 1.21 7.69 5.12
CA ASP A 144 1.27 7.78 6.58
C ASP A 144 0.09 7.07 7.25
N SER A 145 -1.08 7.11 6.61
CA SER A 145 -2.29 6.41 7.07
C SER A 145 -2.07 4.90 7.18
N LEU A 146 -1.22 4.34 6.32
CA LEU A 146 -0.89 2.91 6.37
C LEU A 146 0.21 2.60 7.37
N VAL A 147 1.19 3.49 7.56
CA VAL A 147 2.14 3.38 8.67
C VAL A 147 1.38 3.38 10.00
N HIS A 148 0.36 4.23 10.14
CA HIS A 148 -0.52 4.22 11.30
C HIS A 148 -1.24 2.87 11.48
N ASP A 149 -1.83 2.30 10.42
CA ASP A 149 -2.46 0.97 10.47
C ASP A 149 -1.48 -0.13 10.92
N LEU A 150 -0.20 -0.05 10.52
CA LEU A 150 0.80 -1.08 10.81
C LEU A 150 1.46 -0.91 12.18
N CYS A 151 1.64 0.32 12.67
CA CYS A 151 2.43 0.62 13.87
C CYS A 151 1.62 1.14 15.06
N HIS A 152 0.46 1.75 14.80
CA HIS A 152 -0.26 2.60 15.75
C HIS A 152 -1.75 2.28 15.87
N ALA A 153 -2.22 1.18 15.26
CA ALA A 153 -3.65 0.83 15.20
C ALA A 153 -4.36 0.81 16.57
N TYR A 154 -3.65 0.41 17.63
CA TYR A 154 -4.20 0.27 18.98
C TYR A 154 -3.82 1.42 19.93
N ASP A 155 -3.17 2.48 19.46
CA ASP A 155 -2.67 3.57 20.32
C ASP A 155 -3.77 4.30 21.10
N SER A 156 -5.01 4.28 20.59
CA SER A 156 -6.19 4.85 21.25
C SER A 156 -6.99 3.83 22.10
N CYS A 157 -6.49 2.60 22.24
CA CYS A 157 -7.15 1.56 23.02
C CYS A 157 -6.79 1.66 24.50
N ILE A 158 -7.80 1.55 25.38
CA ILE A 158 -7.61 1.62 26.84
C ILE A 158 -6.99 0.33 27.40
N ASP A 159 -7.14 -0.77 26.69
CA ASP A 159 -6.73 -2.14 27.00
C ASP A 159 -5.57 -2.60 26.11
N LYS A 160 -4.76 -1.67 25.61
CA LYS A 160 -3.67 -1.93 24.68
C LYS A 160 -2.68 -2.97 25.23
N THR A 161 -2.59 -4.12 24.56
CA THR A 161 -1.61 -5.18 24.82
C THR A 161 -0.53 -5.23 23.74
N LEU A 162 -0.86 -4.83 22.51
CA LEU A 162 0.04 -4.83 21.36
C LEU A 162 0.05 -3.45 20.68
N SER A 163 1.18 -3.04 20.10
CA SER A 163 1.24 -1.83 19.26
C SER A 163 0.84 -2.11 17.82
N ARG A 164 1.18 -3.29 17.30
CA ARG A 164 0.95 -3.69 15.91
C ARG A 164 0.03 -4.91 15.82
N PRO A 165 -0.76 -5.05 14.74
CA PRO A 165 -1.48 -6.29 14.48
C PRO A 165 -0.51 -7.46 14.25
N LEU A 166 -0.90 -8.67 14.67
CA LEU A 166 -0.10 -9.88 14.47
C LEU A 166 -0.01 -10.29 12.99
N VAL A 167 -1.05 -9.97 12.20
CA VAL A 167 -1.14 -10.25 10.77
C VAL A 167 -1.67 -9.01 10.07
N SER A 168 -1.00 -8.63 8.99
CA SER A 168 -1.41 -7.51 8.14
C SER A 168 -1.97 -8.06 6.84
N PHE A 169 -3.11 -7.54 6.40
CA PHE A 169 -3.74 -7.98 5.16
C PHE A 169 -3.82 -6.83 4.16
N LEU A 170 -3.48 -7.11 2.91
CA LEU A 170 -3.65 -6.21 1.78
C LEU A 170 -4.90 -6.60 1.00
N HIS A 171 -5.74 -5.61 0.78
CA HIS A 171 -7.03 -5.75 0.15
C HIS A 171 -7.05 -5.01 -1.17
N PHE A 172 -7.48 -5.71 -2.22
CA PHE A 172 -7.73 -5.13 -3.52
C PHE A 172 -9.21 -5.15 -3.80
N ALA A 173 -9.80 -3.99 -4.01
CA ALA A 173 -11.17 -3.88 -4.47
C ALA A 173 -11.21 -3.43 -5.92
N SER A 174 -12.18 -3.97 -6.68
CA SER A 174 -12.34 -3.68 -8.10
C SER A 174 -12.46 -2.17 -8.34
N GLY A 175 -11.78 -1.66 -9.38
CA GLY A 175 -11.65 -0.25 -9.75
C GLY A 175 -12.93 0.42 -10.25
N ILE A 176 -14.06 0.22 -9.56
CA ILE A 176 -15.24 1.06 -9.74
C ILE A 176 -14.83 2.46 -9.30
N ARG A 177 -14.93 3.41 -10.24
CA ARG A 177 -14.69 4.86 -10.12
C ARG A 177 -14.97 5.33 -8.68
N LEU A 178 -13.93 5.40 -7.86
CA LEU A 178 -13.97 5.91 -6.49
C LEU A 178 -14.12 7.44 -6.56
N SER A 179 -15.24 7.91 -7.11
CA SER A 179 -15.74 9.23 -6.81
C SER A 179 -16.15 9.19 -5.35
N CYS A 180 -15.20 9.58 -4.48
CA CYS A 180 -15.44 9.93 -3.09
C CYS A 180 -16.49 9.04 -2.40
N GLN A 181 -16.17 7.77 -2.16
CA GLN A 181 -16.87 7.00 -1.13
C GLN A 181 -16.56 7.72 0.18
N ARG A 182 -17.40 8.71 0.50
CA ARG A 182 -17.57 9.23 1.84
C ARG A 182 -17.96 8.00 2.65
N TRP A 183 -17.00 7.47 3.39
CA TRP A 183 -17.24 6.42 4.38
C TRP A 183 -18.10 7.06 5.47
N ASN A 184 -19.39 7.25 5.18
CA ASN A 184 -20.40 7.52 6.19
C ASN A 184 -20.61 6.19 6.91
N PHE A 185 -19.71 5.88 7.84
CA PHE A 185 -20.00 4.97 8.93
C PHE A 185 -20.92 5.70 9.91
N VAL A 186 -22.08 6.16 9.43
CA VAL A 186 -23.14 6.71 10.26
C VAL A 186 -24.29 5.73 10.16
N ALA A 187 -24.52 5.04 11.28
CA ALA A 187 -25.75 4.32 11.62
C ALA A 187 -26.06 3.05 10.80
N LEU A 188 -25.40 1.93 11.13
CA LEU A 188 -26.01 0.59 10.95
C LEU A 188 -25.87 -0.32 12.19
N PHE A 189 -25.44 0.20 13.33
CA PHE A 189 -25.79 -0.37 14.63
C PHE A 189 -27.19 0.14 15.03
N GLY A 190 -28.18 -0.24 14.24
CA GLY A 190 -29.58 -0.21 14.65
C GLY A 190 -29.81 -1.40 15.57
N ALA A 191 -30.18 -1.10 16.81
CA ALA A 191 -30.60 -2.06 17.81
C ALA A 191 -31.57 -3.11 17.23
N SER A 192 -31.36 -4.36 17.58
CA SER A 192 -32.42 -5.36 17.58
C SER A 192 -32.38 -6.11 18.89
N SER A 193 -33.38 -5.77 19.71
CA SER A 193 -34.02 -6.40 20.86
C SER A 193 -33.22 -7.35 21.74
#